data_AF-A0A9J7BND7-F1
#
_entry.id   AF-A0A9J7BND7-F1
#
_cell.length_a   1.000
_cell.length_b   1.000
_cell.length_c   1.000
_cell.angle_alpha   90.00
_cell.angle_beta   90.00
_cell.angle_gamma   90.00
#
_symmetry.space_group_name_H-M   'P 1'
#
loop_
_entity.id
_entity.type
_entity.pdbx_description
1 polymer ?
#
loop_
_entity_poly.entity_id
_entity_poly.type
_entity_poly.pdbx_seq_one_letter_code
_entity_poly.pdbx_strand_id
1 'polypeptide(L)'
;MGTGVLLFIVLLLLVLLVGILIGIWLARRSRQTIPPPLPDPCPPVYRIPDQLAEADVTAQIAVRLVGTSANGVPVASTTGAPPKKVIWVDHGNEVLVHLDSASVQILDRTVLVSVDLETDQTGRTPLVCAFAVGGPGELGGLIAATDDLPRGLGALASCWGRQLQSAVWSSLMSLASDHASERNLTPRGLAASAGKLHLAAGEALTQSAGGVA
;
A
#
# COMPACT_ATOMS: atom_id res chain seq x y z
N MET A 1 -53.58 -52.78 -51.09
CA MET A 1 -52.25 -52.55 -50.47
C MET A 1 -51.77 -51.08 -50.57
N GLY A 2 -52.67 -50.08 -50.69
CA GLY A 2 -52.27 -48.68 -50.93
C GLY A 2 -52.45 -47.70 -49.76
N THR A 3 -53.34 -47.99 -48.81
CA THR A 3 -53.70 -47.06 -47.72
C THR A 3 -52.67 -47.03 -46.59
N GLY A 4 -52.07 -48.17 -46.24
CA GLY A 4 -51.03 -48.25 -45.20
C GLY A 4 -49.73 -47.56 -45.59
N VAL A 5 -49.36 -47.62 -46.88
CA VAL A 5 -48.16 -46.95 -47.40
C VAL A 5 -48.34 -45.42 -47.41
N LEU A 6 -49.54 -44.94 -47.76
CA LEU A 6 -49.86 -43.51 -47.75
C LEU A 6 -49.78 -42.92 -46.32
N LEU A 7 -50.33 -43.62 -45.32
CA LEU A 7 -50.27 -43.20 -43.91
C LEU A 7 -48.84 -43.15 -43.39
N PHE A 8 -48.00 -44.11 -43.77
CA PHE A 8 -46.59 -44.14 -43.36
C PHE A 8 -45.80 -42.96 -43.95
N ILE A 9 -46.03 -42.62 -45.23
CA ILE A 9 -45.38 -41.47 -45.88
C ILE A 9 -45.81 -40.15 -45.24
N VAL A 10 -47.11 -39.99 -44.94
CA VAL A 10 -47.64 -38.79 -44.27
C VAL A 10 -47.04 -38.63 -42.87
N LEU A 11 -46.94 -39.71 -42.10
CA LEU A 11 -46.33 -39.68 -40.76
C LEU A 11 -44.85 -39.30 -40.82
N LEU A 12 -44.10 -39.84 -41.79
CA LEU A 12 -42.68 -39.56 -41.97
C LEU A 12 -42.44 -38.09 -42.36
N LEU A 13 -43.27 -37.53 -43.24
CA LEU A 13 -43.23 -36.10 -43.59
C LEU A 13 -43.52 -35.21 -42.37
N LEU A 14 -44.47 -35.59 -41.53
CA LEU A 14 -44.85 -34.82 -40.34
C LEU A 14 -43.71 -34.79 -39.32
N VAL A 15 -43.06 -35.93 -39.07
CA VAL A 15 -41.87 -36.02 -38.19
C VAL A 15 -40.72 -35.16 -38.73
N LEU A 16 -40.47 -35.21 -40.04
CA LEU A 16 -39.40 -34.46 -40.67
C LEU A 16 -39.66 -32.94 -40.60
N LEU A 17 -40.91 -32.52 -40.81
CA LEU A 17 -41.34 -31.13 -40.73
C LEU A 17 -41.23 -30.60 -39.29
N VAL A 18 -41.62 -31.40 -38.28
CA VAL A 18 -41.45 -31.06 -36.87
C VAL A 18 -39.97 -30.93 -36.50
N GLY A 19 -39.12 -31.85 -36.97
CA GLY A 19 -37.67 -31.79 -36.76
C GLY A 19 -37.04 -30.51 -37.34
N ILE A 20 -37.43 -30.12 -38.56
CA ILE A 20 -36.98 -28.88 -39.20
C ILE A 20 -37.45 -27.65 -38.41
N LEU A 21 -38.71 -27.61 -37.98
CA LEU A 21 -39.26 -26.51 -37.20
C LEU A 21 -38.56 -26.35 -35.84
N ILE A 22 -38.26 -27.46 -35.16
CA ILE A 22 -37.50 -27.45 -33.90
C ILE A 22 -36.09 -26.93 -34.13
N GLY A 23 -35.40 -27.37 -35.20
CA GLY A 23 -34.07 -26.89 -35.55
C GLY A 23 -34.05 -25.38 -35.83
N ILE A 24 -35.02 -24.87 -36.59
CA ILE A 24 -35.15 -23.44 -36.88
C ILE A 24 -35.46 -22.65 -35.60
N TRP A 25 -36.30 -23.17 -34.72
CA TRP A 25 -36.63 -22.52 -33.45
C TRP A 25 -35.42 -22.44 -32.51
N LEU A 26 -34.63 -23.51 -32.39
CA LEU A 26 -33.40 -23.53 -31.62
C LEU A 26 -32.34 -22.57 -32.19
N ALA A 27 -32.19 -22.52 -33.52
CA ALA A 27 -31.27 -21.61 -34.20
C ALA A 27 -31.68 -20.13 -34.10
N ARG A 28 -32.98 -19.85 -33.96
CA ARG A 28 -33.48 -18.49 -33.70
C ARG A 28 -33.28 -18.07 -32.24
N ARG A 29 -33.41 -19.00 -31.29
CA ARG A 29 -33.21 -18.74 -29.86
C ARG A 29 -31.76 -18.41 -29.52
N SER A 30 -30.79 -18.98 -30.24
CA SER A 30 -29.36 -18.73 -30.03
C SER A 30 -28.85 -17.40 -30.60
N ARG A 31 -29.68 -16.64 -31.33
CA ARG A 31 -29.36 -15.28 -31.80
C ARG A 31 -29.73 -14.19 -30.78
N GLN A 32 -29.59 -14.48 -29.49
CA GLN A 32 -29.48 -13.41 -28.51
C GLN A 32 -28.13 -12.73 -28.74
N THR A 33 -28.19 -11.55 -29.34
CA THR A 33 -27.06 -10.64 -29.48
C THR A 33 -26.49 -10.37 -28.10
N ILE A 34 -25.32 -10.93 -27.81
CA ILE A 34 -24.51 -10.52 -26.66
C ILE A 34 -24.20 -9.04 -26.90
N PRO A 35 -24.67 -8.10 -26.07
CA PRO A 35 -24.26 -6.71 -26.19
C PRO A 35 -22.73 -6.64 -26.11
N PRO A 36 -22.07 -5.72 -26.83
CA PRO A 36 -20.62 -5.56 -26.71
C PRO A 36 -20.25 -5.41 -25.23
N PRO A 37 -19.14 -6.02 -24.76
CA PRO A 37 -18.69 -5.81 -23.40
C PRO A 37 -18.53 -4.31 -23.18
N LEU A 38 -19.05 -3.82 -22.05
CA LEU A 38 -18.80 -2.46 -21.61
C LEU A 38 -17.27 -2.24 -21.58
N PRO A 39 -16.77 -1.06 -21.96
CA PRO A 39 -15.37 -0.72 -21.73
C PRO A 39 -15.05 -0.98 -20.26
N ASP A 40 -13.96 -1.69 -19.97
CA ASP A 40 -13.51 -1.89 -18.60
C ASP A 40 -13.42 -0.51 -17.92
N PRO A 41 -13.98 -0.34 -16.71
CA PRO A 41 -13.81 0.91 -15.99
C PRO A 41 -12.31 1.21 -15.89
N CYS A 42 -11.93 2.47 -16.16
CA CYS A 42 -10.54 2.90 -16.02
C CYS A 42 -10.00 2.42 -14.66
N PRO A 43 -8.80 1.82 -14.60
CA PRO A 43 -8.26 1.36 -13.34
C PRO A 43 -8.16 2.54 -12.37
N PRO A 44 -8.49 2.33 -11.08
CA PRO A 44 -8.39 3.38 -10.07
C PRO A 44 -6.96 3.92 -10.03
N VAL A 45 -6.82 5.25 -10.08
CA VAL A 45 -5.52 5.92 -9.94
C VAL A 45 -5.22 6.05 -8.45
N TYR A 46 -4.27 5.27 -7.96
CA TYR A 46 -3.78 5.36 -6.58
C TYR A 46 -2.72 6.46 -6.44
N ARG A 47 -2.70 7.15 -5.31
CA ARG A 47 -1.69 8.19 -5.04
C ARG A 47 -0.39 7.56 -4.56
N ILE A 48 -0.48 6.49 -3.78
CA ILE A 48 0.68 5.75 -3.28
C ILE A 48 0.90 4.51 -4.17
N PRO A 49 2.01 4.46 -4.93
CA PRO A 49 2.33 3.30 -5.75
C PRO A 49 2.77 2.10 -4.91
N ASP A 50 2.79 0.92 -5.50
CA ASP A 50 3.27 -0.31 -4.82
C ASP A 50 4.80 -0.32 -4.64
N GLN A 51 5.52 0.49 -5.43
CA GLN A 51 6.96 0.70 -5.34
C GLN A 51 7.27 2.19 -5.23
N LEU A 52 7.98 2.58 -4.18
CA LEU A 52 8.45 3.94 -3.98
C LEU A 52 9.97 3.99 -4.11
N ALA A 53 10.49 5.00 -4.83
CA ALA A 53 11.90 5.30 -4.84
C ALA A 53 12.29 6.06 -3.56
N GLU A 54 13.60 6.12 -3.26
CA GLU A 54 14.16 6.81 -2.10
C GLU A 54 13.65 8.25 -1.93
N ALA A 55 13.53 9.00 -3.03
CA ALA A 55 13.03 10.38 -3.02
C ALA A 55 11.56 10.46 -2.58
N ASP A 56 10.72 9.53 -3.06
CA ASP A 56 9.30 9.48 -2.71
C ASP A 56 9.12 9.09 -1.23
N VAL A 57 9.88 8.09 -0.76
CA VAL A 57 9.87 7.70 0.66
C VAL A 57 10.35 8.85 1.54
N THR A 58 11.39 9.57 1.11
CA THR A 58 11.90 10.76 1.80
C THR A 58 10.81 11.82 1.96
N ALA A 59 10.09 12.14 0.89
CA ALA A 59 8.99 13.11 0.94
C ALA A 59 7.86 12.66 1.88
N GLN A 60 7.50 11.36 1.85
CA GLN A 60 6.47 10.80 2.71
C GLN A 60 6.88 10.80 4.19
N ILE A 61 8.14 10.51 4.51
CA ILE A 61 8.66 10.56 5.89
C ILE A 61 8.73 12.00 6.39
N ALA A 62 9.27 12.94 5.60
CA ALA A 62 9.42 14.33 6.00
C ALA A 62 8.08 14.96 6.42
N VAL A 63 7.00 14.68 5.69
CA VAL A 63 5.65 15.15 6.04
C VAL A 63 5.15 14.53 7.35
N ARG A 64 5.43 13.26 7.61
CA ARG A 64 4.95 12.56 8.81
C ARG A 64 5.76 12.90 10.06
N LEU A 65 7.02 13.30 9.91
CA LEU A 65 7.88 13.79 11.00
C LEU A 65 7.46 15.17 11.54
N VAL A 66 6.56 15.89 10.84
CA VAL A 66 5.95 17.11 11.39
C VAL A 66 5.25 16.82 12.72
N GLY A 67 4.68 15.61 12.85
CA GLY A 67 3.99 15.16 14.05
C GLY A 67 2.67 15.90 14.29
N THR A 68 2.23 15.89 15.55
CA THR A 68 1.06 16.63 16.02
C THR A 68 1.54 17.73 16.96
N SER A 69 0.81 18.85 17.00
CA SER A 69 1.11 19.91 17.95
C SER A 69 0.99 19.42 19.40
N ALA A 70 1.89 19.89 20.27
CA ALA A 70 1.90 19.53 21.68
C ALA A 70 0.61 19.92 22.42
N ASN A 71 -0.09 20.95 21.93
CA ASN A 71 -1.36 21.44 22.49
C ASN A 71 -2.60 20.85 21.81
N GLY A 72 -2.45 19.93 20.86
CA GLY A 72 -3.55 19.33 20.10
C GLY A 72 -4.26 20.28 19.13
N VAL A 73 -3.81 21.53 19.01
CA VAL A 73 -4.37 22.51 18.08
C VAL A 73 -3.76 22.26 16.70
N PRO A 74 -4.55 22.06 15.64
CA PRO A 74 -4.02 21.84 14.29
C PRO A 74 -3.01 22.93 13.92
N VAL A 75 -1.85 22.52 13.38
CA VAL A 75 -0.83 23.46 12.93
C VAL A 75 -1.43 24.29 11.80
N ALA A 76 -1.54 25.59 12.00
CA ALA A 76 -2.08 26.51 11.00
C ALA A 76 -1.15 26.49 9.76
N SER A 77 -1.65 25.94 8.65
CA SER A 77 -0.93 25.94 7.38
C SER A 77 -1.00 27.34 6.77
N THR A 78 -0.04 28.21 7.09
CA THR A 78 -0.07 29.63 6.69
C THR A 78 0.37 29.88 5.24
N THR A 79 0.85 28.89 4.49
CA THR A 79 1.44 29.14 3.16
C THR A 79 1.26 28.04 2.12
N GLY A 80 0.47 27.00 2.36
CA GLY A 80 0.26 25.88 1.42
C GLY A 80 1.51 25.01 1.14
N ALA A 81 2.70 25.45 1.54
CA ALA A 81 3.94 24.69 1.49
C ALA A 81 4.17 23.92 2.81
N PRO A 82 4.71 22.70 2.75
CA PRO A 82 5.05 21.94 3.96
C PRO A 82 6.14 22.65 4.76
N PRO A 83 6.11 22.56 6.10
CA PRO A 83 7.14 23.16 6.94
C PRO A 83 8.49 22.49 6.66
N LYS A 84 9.56 23.29 6.67
CA LYS A 84 10.93 22.79 6.50
C LYS A 84 11.58 22.38 7.81
N LYS A 85 11.08 22.90 8.94
CA LYS A 85 11.61 22.63 10.27
C LYS A 85 10.48 22.57 11.28
N VAL A 86 10.66 21.77 12.33
CA VAL A 86 9.74 21.70 13.47
C VAL A 86 10.52 21.62 14.77
N ILE A 87 9.95 22.13 15.85
CA ILE A 87 10.51 21.96 17.19
C ILE A 87 9.79 20.79 17.84
N TRP A 88 10.55 19.78 18.24
CA TRP A 88 10.05 18.72 19.10
C TRP A 88 10.38 19.05 20.55
N VAL A 89 9.45 18.71 21.43
CA VAL A 89 9.54 18.98 22.86
C VAL A 89 9.31 17.67 23.60
N ASP A 90 10.20 17.35 24.53
CA ASP A 90 10.06 16.19 25.41
C ASP A 90 10.60 16.52 26.80
N HIS A 91 9.74 16.43 27.83
CA HIS A 91 10.07 16.71 29.23
C HIS A 91 10.87 18.02 29.48
N GLY A 92 10.60 19.07 28.70
CA GLY A 92 11.27 20.38 28.80
C GLY A 92 12.57 20.50 27.99
N ASN A 93 13.01 19.43 27.33
CA ASN A 93 14.04 19.52 26.29
C ASN A 93 13.39 19.89 24.96
N GLU A 94 14.12 20.68 24.17
CA GLU A 94 13.71 21.05 22.82
C GLU A 94 14.78 20.66 21.80
N VAL A 95 14.34 20.24 20.62
CA VAL A 95 15.22 20.00 19.48
C VAL A 95 14.59 20.52 18.21
N LEU A 96 15.38 21.19 17.39
CA LEU A 96 14.97 21.59 16.06
C LEU A 96 15.22 20.45 15.08
N VAL A 97 14.16 19.93 14.49
CA VAL A 97 14.20 18.89 13.45
C VAL A 97 14.17 19.57 12.08
N HIS A 98 15.19 19.37 11.26
CA HIS A 98 15.24 19.92 9.89
C HIS A 98 14.65 18.92 8.91
N LEU A 99 13.36 19.07 8.60
CA LEU A 99 12.62 18.16 7.71
C LEU A 99 13.14 18.18 6.27
N ASP A 100 13.68 19.33 5.84
CA ASP A 100 14.31 19.48 4.52
C ASP A 100 15.68 18.80 4.40
N SER A 101 16.24 18.31 5.52
CA SER A 101 17.45 17.48 5.54
C SER A 101 17.18 15.97 5.52
N ALA A 102 15.90 15.58 5.63
CA ALA A 102 15.54 14.17 5.62
C ALA A 102 16.05 13.51 4.34
N SER A 103 16.68 12.36 4.48
CA SER A 103 17.11 11.54 3.36
C SER A 103 16.96 10.07 3.69
N VAL A 104 16.59 9.29 2.68
CA VAL A 104 16.39 7.85 2.80
C VAL A 104 17.33 7.15 1.85
N GLN A 105 18.03 6.13 2.35
CA GLN A 105 18.77 5.18 1.53
C GLN A 105 18.16 3.80 1.71
N ILE A 106 17.87 3.13 0.60
CA ILE A 106 17.26 1.80 0.59
C ILE A 106 18.28 0.81 0.06
N LEU A 107 18.75 -0.03 0.96
CA LEU A 107 19.61 -1.16 0.67
C LEU A 107 18.76 -2.43 0.59
N ASP A 108 19.37 -3.56 0.26
CA ASP A 108 18.66 -4.83 0.34
C ASP A 108 18.21 -5.09 1.78
N ARG A 109 16.89 -5.27 1.97
CA ARG A 109 16.24 -5.52 3.28
C ARG A 109 16.52 -4.49 4.37
N THR A 110 17.03 -3.31 4.03
CA THR A 110 17.38 -2.26 5.01
C THR A 110 16.96 -0.89 4.52
N VAL A 111 16.32 -0.13 5.39
CA VAL A 111 15.98 1.28 5.17
C VAL A 111 16.77 2.13 6.16
N LEU A 112 17.62 3.00 5.63
CA LEU A 112 18.34 4.01 6.41
C LEU A 112 17.64 5.34 6.26
N VAL A 113 17.37 6.02 7.37
CA VAL A 113 16.73 7.33 7.38
C VAL A 113 17.61 8.29 8.17
N SER A 114 18.12 9.31 7.50
CA SER A 114 18.92 10.38 8.11
C SER A 114 18.10 11.64 8.24
N VAL A 115 18.15 12.28 9.41
CA VAL A 115 17.52 13.58 9.67
C VAL A 115 18.46 14.42 10.52
N ASP A 116 18.68 15.67 10.14
CA ASP A 116 19.44 16.61 10.96
C ASP A 116 18.59 17.11 12.12
N LEU A 117 19.20 17.05 13.30
CA LEU A 117 18.69 17.65 14.52
C LEU A 117 19.66 18.74 14.97
N GLU A 118 19.12 19.77 15.62
CA GLU A 118 19.89 20.89 16.12
C GLU A 118 19.43 21.29 17.52
N THR A 119 20.40 21.45 18.41
CA THR A 119 20.25 22.13 19.70
C THR A 119 21.32 23.21 19.82
N ASP A 120 21.15 24.12 20.76
CA ASP A 120 22.14 25.13 21.12
C ASP A 120 23.47 24.53 21.59
N GLN A 121 23.44 23.34 22.22
CA GLN A 121 24.62 22.66 22.74
C GLN A 121 25.34 21.80 21.70
N THR A 122 24.63 21.20 20.74
CA THR A 122 25.22 20.24 19.79
C THR A 122 25.46 20.83 18.40
N GLY A 123 24.83 21.97 18.09
CA GLY A 123 24.69 22.43 16.72
C GLY A 123 23.88 21.45 15.86
N ARG A 124 23.86 21.71 14.54
CA ARG A 124 23.15 20.89 13.56
C ARG A 124 23.98 19.66 13.17
N THR A 125 23.46 18.47 13.44
CA THR A 125 24.11 17.20 13.10
C THR A 125 23.08 16.13 12.73
N PRO A 126 23.39 15.21 11.80
CA PRO A 126 22.49 14.12 11.45
C PRO A 126 22.42 13.06 12.55
N LEU A 127 21.23 12.48 12.70
CA LEU A 127 21.03 11.14 13.26
C LEU A 127 20.51 10.20 12.17
N VAL A 128 21.03 8.98 12.15
CA VAL A 128 20.68 7.95 11.17
C VAL A 128 20.02 6.77 11.85
N CYS A 129 18.74 6.54 11.55
CA CYS A 129 17.99 5.37 11.97
C CYS A 129 18.12 4.27 10.92
N ALA A 130 18.40 3.04 11.35
CA ALA A 130 18.48 1.89 10.49
C ALA A 130 17.37 0.89 10.85
N PHE A 131 16.60 0.49 9.84
CA PHE A 131 15.51 -0.47 9.99
C PHE A 131 15.74 -1.67 9.06
N ALA A 132 15.75 -2.87 9.64
CA ALA A 132 15.63 -4.10 8.88
C ALA A 132 14.17 -4.29 8.46
N VAL A 133 13.94 -4.69 7.22
CA VAL A 133 12.62 -4.93 6.64
C VAL A 133 12.62 -6.25 5.83
N GLY A 134 11.45 -6.71 5.40
CA GLY A 134 11.33 -7.91 4.59
C GLY A 134 12.02 -7.80 3.22
N GLY A 135 12.29 -8.94 2.60
CA GLY A 135 12.67 -9.04 1.19
C GLY A 135 11.45 -8.94 0.25
N PRO A 136 11.64 -8.61 -1.04
CA PRO A 136 10.55 -8.61 -2.01
C PRO A 136 9.83 -9.96 -2.07
N GLY A 137 8.49 -9.94 -1.95
CA GLY A 137 7.66 -11.15 -1.95
C GLY A 137 7.53 -11.83 -0.57
N GLU A 138 8.21 -11.35 0.47
CA GLU A 138 8.02 -11.84 1.84
C GLU A 138 6.79 -11.19 2.45
N LEU A 139 5.71 -11.97 2.58
CA LEU A 139 4.40 -11.51 3.08
C LEU A 139 4.33 -11.32 4.61
N GLY A 140 5.43 -11.58 5.32
CA GLY A 140 5.60 -11.32 6.75
C GLY A 140 6.59 -10.18 6.96
N GLY A 141 6.20 -8.95 6.57
CA GLY A 141 7.07 -7.79 6.69
C GLY A 141 7.24 -7.35 8.13
N LEU A 142 8.17 -7.96 8.86
CA LEU A 142 8.66 -7.39 10.11
C LEU A 142 9.54 -6.19 9.76
N ILE A 143 9.27 -5.06 10.39
CA ILE A 143 10.26 -4.00 10.49
C ILE A 143 10.95 -4.18 11.84
N ALA A 144 12.24 -3.87 11.96
CA ALA A 144 12.90 -3.78 13.26
C ALA A 144 13.98 -2.70 13.21
N ALA A 145 14.07 -1.86 14.23
CA ALA A 145 15.26 -1.03 14.40
C ALA A 145 16.46 -1.96 14.62
N THR A 146 17.57 -1.71 13.92
CA THR A 146 18.76 -2.57 14.01
C THR A 146 19.70 -2.17 15.13
N ASP A 147 19.60 -0.93 15.60
CA ASP A 147 20.43 -0.34 16.63
C ASP A 147 19.53 0.17 17.77
N ASP A 148 19.97 0.07 19.03
CA ASP A 148 19.20 0.54 20.20
C ASP A 148 19.00 2.06 20.18
N LEU A 149 19.94 2.79 19.59
CA LEU A 149 19.85 4.22 19.30
C LEU A 149 20.36 4.53 17.89
N PRO A 150 19.88 5.61 17.24
CA PRO A 150 20.41 6.07 15.96
C PRO A 150 21.90 6.35 15.98
N ARG A 151 22.54 6.16 14.83
CA ARG A 151 23.95 6.52 14.64
C ARG A 151 24.07 8.04 14.52
N GLY A 152 25.11 8.62 15.11
CA GLY A 152 25.36 10.06 15.10
C GLY A 152 26.03 10.53 16.39
N LEU A 153 25.84 11.80 16.74
CA LEU A 153 26.39 12.36 17.97
C LEU A 153 25.74 11.73 19.20
N GLY A 154 26.54 11.10 20.08
CA GLY A 154 26.04 10.32 21.21
C GLY A 154 25.12 11.09 22.17
N ALA A 155 25.45 12.33 22.51
CA ALA A 155 24.65 13.16 23.40
C ALA A 155 23.24 13.44 22.84
N LEU A 156 23.15 13.63 21.54
CA LEU A 156 21.89 13.87 20.84
C LEU A 156 21.08 12.56 20.72
N ALA A 157 21.75 11.47 20.33
CA ALA A 157 21.15 10.14 20.24
C ALA A 157 20.62 9.64 21.60
N SER A 158 21.31 9.92 22.71
CA SER A 158 20.84 9.51 24.04
C SER A 158 19.59 10.24 24.51
N CYS A 159 19.38 11.48 24.03
CA CYS A 159 18.23 12.29 24.43
C CYS A 159 17.02 12.10 23.50
N TRP A 160 17.27 12.07 22.19
CA TRP A 160 16.23 12.12 21.15
C TRP A 160 16.16 10.88 20.27
N GLY A 161 17.11 9.95 20.41
CA GLY A 161 17.27 8.83 19.50
C GLY A 161 16.04 7.93 19.44
N ARG A 162 15.45 7.61 20.61
CA ARG A 162 14.26 6.78 20.71
C ARG A 162 13.05 7.44 20.06
N GLN A 163 12.86 8.74 20.32
CA GLN A 163 11.77 9.54 19.76
C GLN A 163 11.88 9.59 18.23
N LEU A 164 13.09 9.81 17.70
CA LEU A 164 13.33 9.80 16.26
C LEU A 164 13.06 8.41 15.66
N GLN A 165 13.58 7.33 16.25
CA GLN A 165 13.29 5.97 15.77
C GLN A 165 11.80 5.66 15.77
N SER A 166 11.09 5.99 16.85
CA SER A 166 9.64 5.78 16.95
C SER A 166 8.87 6.60 15.92
N ALA A 167 9.27 7.84 15.66
CA ALA A 167 8.64 8.70 14.68
C ALA A 167 8.86 8.19 13.24
N VAL A 168 10.10 7.79 12.91
CA VAL A 168 10.41 7.20 11.58
C VAL A 168 9.70 5.87 11.39
N TRP A 169 9.72 5.00 12.40
CA TRP A 169 8.97 3.74 12.41
C TRP A 169 7.48 3.97 12.15
N SER A 170 6.86 4.87 12.93
CA SER A 170 5.45 5.21 12.82
C SER A 170 5.15 5.77 11.44
N SER A 171 6.07 6.55 10.86
CA SER A 171 5.93 7.10 9.51
C SER A 171 5.90 6.00 8.45
N LEU A 172 6.78 4.99 8.55
CA LEU A 172 6.80 3.83 7.66
C LEU A 172 5.53 2.98 7.79
N MET A 173 5.06 2.75 9.01
CA MET A 173 3.80 2.02 9.28
C MET A 173 2.59 2.76 8.71
N SER A 174 2.50 4.07 8.94
CA SER A 174 1.41 4.89 8.41
C SER A 174 1.42 4.93 6.89
N LEU A 175 2.60 4.99 6.25
CA LEU A 175 2.70 4.92 4.79
C LEU A 175 2.15 3.60 4.23
N ALA A 176 2.47 2.46 4.84
CA ALA A 176 1.91 1.17 4.47
C ALA A 176 0.39 1.09 4.71
N SER A 177 -0.08 1.70 5.81
CA SER A 177 -1.51 1.80 6.14
C SER A 177 -2.28 2.63 5.12
N ASP A 178 -1.76 3.80 4.74
CA ASP A 178 -2.37 4.68 3.75
C ASP A 178 -2.44 4.00 2.37
N HIS A 179 -1.36 3.32 1.95
CA HIS A 179 -1.31 2.55 0.71
C HIS A 179 -2.42 1.48 0.64
N ALA A 180 -2.60 0.71 1.71
CA ALA A 180 -3.64 -0.31 1.79
C ALA A 180 -5.05 0.30 1.86
N SER A 181 -5.19 1.41 2.59
CA SER A 181 -6.46 2.11 2.77
C SER A 181 -6.99 2.70 1.46
N GLU A 182 -6.12 3.26 0.61
CA GLU A 182 -6.50 3.74 -0.74
C GLU A 182 -7.07 2.60 -1.62
N ARG A 183 -6.73 1.35 -1.30
CA ARG A 183 -7.18 0.14 -2.01
C ARG A 183 -8.34 -0.58 -1.32
N ASN A 184 -8.81 -0.09 -0.16
CA ASN A 184 -9.75 -0.78 0.73
C ASN A 184 -9.25 -2.18 1.18
N LEU A 185 -7.93 -2.31 1.36
CA LEU A 185 -7.26 -3.54 1.76
C LEU A 185 -6.59 -3.37 3.14
N THR A 186 -5.99 -4.44 3.64
CA THR A 186 -5.14 -4.43 4.84
C THR A 186 -3.66 -4.44 4.46
N PRO A 187 -2.78 -3.74 5.22
CA PRO A 187 -1.34 -3.85 5.03
C PRO A 187 -0.87 -5.29 5.22
N ARG A 188 -0.15 -5.83 4.25
CA ARG A 188 0.41 -7.20 4.29
C ARG A 188 1.91 -7.20 4.57
N GLY A 189 2.64 -6.23 4.03
CA GLY A 189 4.07 -6.20 4.22
C GLY A 189 4.73 -4.93 3.68
N LEU A 190 5.93 -4.69 4.21
CA LEU A 190 6.84 -3.67 3.75
C LEU A 190 8.20 -4.33 3.54
N ALA A 191 8.74 -4.18 2.33
CA ALA A 191 9.96 -4.83 1.91
C ALA A 191 10.90 -3.86 1.20
N ALA A 192 12.20 -4.11 1.27
CA ALA A 192 13.21 -3.30 0.61
C ALA A 192 14.05 -4.14 -0.36
N SER A 193 14.26 -3.59 -1.55
CA SER A 193 15.32 -3.97 -2.48
C SER A 193 16.13 -2.72 -2.80
N ALA A 194 17.37 -2.85 -3.27
CA ALA A 194 18.23 -1.71 -3.61
C ALA A 194 17.46 -0.56 -4.33
N GLY A 195 17.40 0.60 -3.68
CA GLY A 195 16.77 1.84 -4.16
C GLY A 195 15.24 1.87 -4.15
N LYS A 196 14.55 0.82 -3.68
CA LYS A 196 13.08 0.70 -3.76
C LYS A 196 12.45 0.11 -2.51
N LEU A 197 11.42 0.79 -2.02
CA LEU A 197 10.50 0.29 -1.00
C LEU A 197 9.28 -0.33 -1.68
N HIS A 198 8.94 -1.55 -1.32
CA HIS A 198 7.77 -2.28 -1.80
C HIS A 198 6.71 -2.30 -0.71
N LEU A 199 5.48 -1.94 -1.07
CA LEU A 199 4.31 -1.98 -0.21
C LEU A 199 3.36 -3.05 -0.73
N ALA A 200 2.97 -3.97 0.15
CA ALA A 200 2.01 -5.01 -0.15
C ALA A 200 0.75 -4.79 0.66
N ALA A 201 -0.40 -4.84 -0.01
CA ALA A 201 -1.72 -4.84 0.61
C ALA A 201 -2.51 -6.07 0.14
N GLY A 202 -3.44 -6.53 0.97
CA GLY A 202 -4.27 -7.69 0.64
C GLY A 202 -5.47 -7.81 1.58
N GLU A 203 -6.30 -8.81 1.31
CA GLU A 203 -7.48 -9.11 2.12
C GLU A 203 -7.11 -9.30 3.59
N ALA A 204 -8.04 -8.93 4.48
CA ALA A 204 -7.88 -9.14 5.91
C ALA A 204 -7.61 -10.62 6.20
N LEU A 205 -6.67 -10.90 7.10
CA LEU A 205 -6.43 -12.25 7.57
C LEU A 205 -7.63 -12.71 8.38
N THR A 206 -8.44 -13.60 7.81
CA THR A 206 -9.53 -14.25 8.53
C THR A 206 -9.00 -15.49 9.25
N GLN A 207 -9.42 -15.71 10.50
CA GLN A 207 -9.14 -16.98 11.17
C GLN A 207 -9.82 -18.10 10.37
N SER A 208 -9.06 -19.14 10.00
CA SER A 208 -9.64 -20.37 9.49
C SER A 208 -10.46 -21.03 10.61
N ALA A 209 -11.79 -21.03 10.45
CA ALA A 209 -12.69 -21.81 11.30
C ALA A 209 -12.43 -23.30 11.03
N GLY A 210 -11.54 -23.93 11.80
CA GLY A 210 -11.21 -25.35 11.59
C GLY A 210 -10.02 -25.89 12.38
N GLY A 211 -9.92 -25.56 13.66
CA GLY A 211 -8.99 -26.21 14.60
C GLY A 211 -9.77 -26.75 15.79
N VAL A 212 -10.43 -27.89 15.61
CA VAL A 212 -11.00 -28.65 16.74
C VAL A 212 -9.83 -29.40 17.38
N ALA A 213 -9.59 -29.10 18.66
CA ALA A 213 -8.64 -29.77 19.53
C ALA A 213 -9.07 -31.20 19.87
#